data_AF-A0A3R7HS65-F1
#
_entry.id   AF-A0A3R7HS65-F1
#
_cell.length_a   1.000
_cell.length_b   1.000
_cell.length_c   1.000
_cell.angle_alpha   90.00
_cell.angle_beta   90.00
_cell.angle_gamma   90.00
#
_symmetry.space_group_name_H-M   'P 1'
#
loop_
_entity.id
_entity.type
_entity.pdbx_description
1 polymer ?
#
loop_
_entity_poly.entity_id
_entity_poly.type
_entity_poly.pdbx_seq_one_letter_code
_entity_poly.pdbx_strand_id
1 'polypeptide(L)'
;MAKTNKNADDTADAIWKYFDGIKLKLGKPVYTTLTEADAFKRSAKGQLFHEFFDGFMWKQVKTWVKDGKTSEFVKTELRMDKLSAEAMKSSPNLKYYNEFLSKATNEWAKAGKSIDDVKKILGMEKLSADAIKTSANYKYYDEFMGWSALRWVGDGKSIDDVKKLLGMDTLTTAAFKLNANFKYYDKFMTMRVGGWLNSGKTTDDVKKLLGLDTLSADVMKLSPNVKYYDQFLAGRVNNMSVDDVKKELGLDKLSGEAFRSHINRKHYYDFLALRKPDV
;
A
#
# COMPACT_ATOMS: atom_id res chain seq x y z
N MET A 1 -18.91 -21.31 -18.84
CA MET A 1 -20.26 -21.17 -18.22
C MET A 1 -20.13 -21.45 -16.73
N ALA A 2 -20.18 -20.42 -15.89
CA ALA A 2 -20.13 -20.59 -14.44
C ALA A 2 -21.53 -20.96 -13.94
N LYS A 3 -21.68 -22.14 -13.33
CA LYS A 3 -22.90 -22.53 -12.62
C LYS A 3 -22.97 -21.69 -11.34
N THR A 4 -23.82 -20.68 -11.32
CA THR A 4 -24.18 -19.97 -10.10
C THR A 4 -24.91 -20.92 -9.15
N ASN A 5 -24.52 -20.87 -7.88
CA ASN A 5 -24.94 -21.79 -6.85
C ASN A 5 -26.35 -21.42 -6.36
N LYS A 6 -27.37 -21.89 -7.10
CA LYS A 6 -28.82 -21.59 -6.93
C LYS A 6 -29.32 -21.68 -5.47
N ASN A 7 -28.72 -22.56 -4.65
CA ASN A 7 -29.13 -22.74 -3.25
C ASN A 7 -28.80 -21.56 -2.32
N ALA A 8 -27.76 -20.77 -2.62
CA ALA A 8 -27.42 -19.61 -1.80
C ALA A 8 -28.36 -18.43 -2.07
N ASP A 9 -28.77 -18.27 -3.33
CA ASP A 9 -29.70 -17.24 -3.76
C ASP A 9 -31.10 -17.54 -3.21
N ASP A 10 -31.57 -18.79 -3.26
CA ASP A 10 -32.87 -19.20 -2.71
C ASP A 10 -32.94 -18.99 -1.17
N THR A 11 -31.82 -19.13 -0.46
CA THR A 11 -31.76 -18.90 1.00
C THR A 11 -31.76 -17.41 1.34
N ALA A 12 -31.02 -16.60 0.60
CA ALA A 12 -31.01 -15.15 0.78
C ALA A 12 -32.38 -14.53 0.42
N ASP A 13 -33.03 -15.04 -0.63
CA ASP A 13 -34.35 -14.61 -1.07
C ASP A 13 -35.44 -15.04 -0.07
N ALA A 14 -35.32 -16.22 0.54
CA ALA A 14 -36.20 -16.67 1.62
C ALA A 14 -36.02 -15.83 2.91
N ILE A 15 -34.80 -15.43 3.23
CA ILE A 15 -34.51 -14.56 4.38
C ILE A 15 -35.01 -13.14 4.12
N TRP A 16 -34.79 -12.58 2.92
CA TRP A 16 -35.35 -11.28 2.54
C TRP A 16 -36.88 -11.28 2.51
N LYS A 17 -37.51 -12.32 1.95
CA LYS A 17 -38.98 -12.51 2.01
C LYS A 17 -39.48 -12.72 3.44
N TYR A 18 -38.68 -13.33 4.32
CA TYR A 18 -38.98 -13.41 5.74
C TYR A 18 -38.95 -12.01 6.38
N PHE A 19 -37.98 -11.16 6.06
CA PHE A 19 -37.91 -9.78 6.57
C PHE A 19 -38.96 -8.84 5.96
N ASP A 20 -39.20 -8.88 4.65
CA ASP A 20 -40.27 -8.12 4.00
C ASP A 20 -41.65 -8.61 4.45
N GLY A 21 -41.82 -9.92 4.64
CA GLY A 21 -43.03 -10.53 5.17
C GLY A 21 -43.31 -10.16 6.63
N ILE A 22 -42.26 -10.04 7.46
CA ILE A 22 -42.39 -9.53 8.84
C ILE A 22 -42.76 -8.05 8.84
N LYS A 23 -42.25 -7.25 7.88
CA LYS A 23 -42.61 -5.84 7.73
C LYS A 23 -44.04 -5.64 7.23
N LEU A 24 -44.51 -6.49 6.31
CA LEU A 24 -45.85 -6.43 5.71
C LEU A 24 -46.97 -6.96 6.61
N LYS A 25 -46.71 -7.97 7.45
CA LYS A 25 -47.75 -8.58 8.31
C LYS A 25 -48.00 -7.84 9.64
N LEU A 26 -47.06 -7.02 10.12
CA LEU A 26 -47.16 -6.43 11.46
C LEU A 26 -47.64 -4.98 11.51
N GLY A 27 -47.60 -4.23 10.40
CA GLY A 27 -47.95 -2.78 10.40
C GLY A 27 -47.17 -1.94 11.44
N LYS A 28 -46.15 -2.54 12.07
CA LYS A 28 -45.35 -2.06 13.21
C LYS A 28 -43.98 -2.74 13.16
N PRO A 29 -42.92 -2.13 13.71
CA PRO A 29 -41.59 -2.73 13.76
C PRO A 29 -41.57 -4.06 14.52
N VAL A 30 -40.72 -4.99 14.08
CA VAL A 30 -40.52 -6.37 14.59
C VAL A 30 -40.17 -6.42 16.08
N TYR A 31 -39.60 -5.31 16.57
CA TYR A 31 -39.30 -5.09 17.96
C TYR A 31 -39.91 -3.75 18.32
N THR A 32 -40.75 -3.76 19.35
CA THR A 32 -41.42 -2.55 19.84
C THR A 32 -40.58 -1.82 20.88
N THR A 33 -39.56 -2.50 21.43
CA THR A 33 -38.62 -1.95 22.40
C THR A 33 -37.17 -2.37 22.10
N LEU A 34 -36.21 -1.57 22.57
CA LEU A 34 -34.77 -1.88 22.54
C LEU A 34 -34.46 -3.24 23.22
N THR A 35 -35.21 -3.57 24.26
CA THR A 35 -35.05 -4.78 25.07
C THR A 35 -35.31 -6.07 24.30
N GLU A 36 -36.31 -6.09 23.41
CA GLU A 36 -36.64 -7.28 22.61
C GLU A 36 -35.61 -7.53 21.51
N ALA A 37 -35.09 -6.48 20.89
CA ALA A 37 -34.02 -6.58 19.92
C ALA A 37 -32.72 -7.10 20.56
N ASP A 38 -32.40 -6.64 21.76
CA ASP A 38 -31.22 -7.11 22.50
C ASP A 38 -31.39 -8.56 23.00
N ALA A 39 -32.60 -8.97 23.38
CA ALA A 39 -32.90 -10.36 23.72
C ALA A 39 -32.73 -11.29 22.52
N PHE A 40 -33.20 -10.88 21.33
CA PHE A 40 -33.01 -11.65 20.12
C PHE A 40 -31.53 -11.80 19.76
N LYS A 41 -30.75 -10.71 19.79
CA LYS A 41 -29.30 -10.73 19.52
C LYS A 41 -28.55 -11.72 20.42
N ARG A 42 -28.94 -11.83 21.69
CA ARG A 42 -28.33 -12.75 22.66
C ARG A 42 -28.80 -14.19 22.52
N SER A 43 -29.90 -14.44 21.82
CA SER A 43 -30.39 -15.80 21.58
C SER A 43 -29.50 -16.55 20.60
N ALA A 44 -29.48 -17.89 20.68
CA ALA A 44 -28.75 -18.72 19.72
C ALA A 44 -29.20 -18.47 18.26
N LYS A 45 -30.49 -18.16 18.05
CA LYS A 45 -31.02 -17.81 16.72
C LYS A 45 -30.48 -16.47 16.22
N GLY A 46 -30.34 -15.48 17.11
CA GLY A 46 -29.73 -14.19 16.78
C GLY A 46 -28.25 -14.31 16.46
N GLN A 47 -27.51 -15.15 17.19
CA GLN A 47 -26.09 -15.42 16.91
C GLN A 47 -25.89 -16.07 15.53
N LEU A 48 -26.63 -17.14 15.23
CA LEU A 48 -26.57 -17.79 13.90
C LEU A 48 -26.93 -16.82 12.76
N PHE A 49 -27.89 -15.94 13.00
CA PHE A 49 -28.25 -14.89 12.04
C PHE A 49 -27.08 -13.91 11.81
N HIS A 50 -26.42 -13.46 12.88
CA HIS A 50 -25.27 -12.55 12.76
C HIS A 50 -24.10 -13.20 12.01
N GLU A 51 -23.80 -14.48 12.28
CA GLU A 51 -22.74 -15.21 11.57
C GLU A 51 -23.07 -15.38 10.08
N PHE A 52 -24.31 -15.77 9.77
CA PHE A 52 -24.76 -15.88 8.39
C PHE A 52 -24.67 -14.52 7.67
N PHE A 53 -25.16 -13.46 8.30
CA PHE A 53 -25.13 -12.11 7.74
C PHE A 53 -23.69 -11.64 7.51
N ASP A 54 -22.79 -11.83 8.49
CA ASP A 54 -21.37 -11.53 8.33
C ASP A 54 -20.76 -12.29 7.15
N GLY A 55 -21.01 -13.60 7.06
CA GLY A 55 -20.55 -14.43 5.95
C GLY A 55 -21.06 -13.98 4.59
N PHE A 56 -22.33 -13.57 4.50
CA PHE A 56 -22.93 -13.00 3.31
C PHE A 56 -22.27 -11.67 2.94
N MET A 57 -22.14 -10.75 3.90
CA MET A 57 -21.57 -9.42 3.67
C MET A 57 -20.10 -9.49 3.24
N TRP A 58 -19.29 -10.40 3.79
CA TRP A 58 -17.92 -10.60 3.33
C TRP A 58 -17.83 -11.10 1.88
N LYS A 59 -18.80 -11.92 1.44
CA LYS A 59 -18.90 -12.32 0.03
C LYS A 59 -19.32 -11.14 -0.84
N GLN A 60 -20.31 -10.35 -0.40
CA GLN A 60 -20.75 -9.15 -1.12
C GLN A 60 -19.62 -8.13 -1.29
N VAL A 61 -18.82 -7.88 -0.26
CA VAL A 61 -17.65 -6.99 -0.35
C VAL A 61 -16.68 -7.44 -1.45
N LYS A 62 -16.39 -8.74 -1.53
CA LYS A 62 -15.53 -9.29 -2.60
C LYS A 62 -16.15 -9.09 -3.98
N THR A 63 -17.46 -9.31 -4.12
CA THR A 63 -18.19 -9.06 -5.36
C THR A 63 -18.15 -7.59 -5.75
N TRP A 64 -18.42 -6.66 -4.84
CA TRP A 64 -18.38 -5.22 -5.11
C TRP A 64 -17.01 -4.74 -5.56
N VAL A 65 -15.94 -5.25 -4.95
CA VAL A 65 -14.56 -4.95 -5.38
C VAL A 65 -14.33 -5.46 -6.80
N LYS A 66 -14.67 -6.72 -7.08
CA LYS A 66 -14.51 -7.36 -8.39
C LYS A 66 -15.28 -6.62 -9.49
N ASP A 67 -16.50 -6.19 -9.17
CA ASP A 67 -17.39 -5.49 -10.10
C ASP A 67 -17.04 -4.00 -10.23
N GLY A 68 -16.00 -3.51 -9.55
CA GLY A 68 -15.56 -2.12 -9.61
C GLY A 68 -16.61 -1.13 -9.10
N LYS A 69 -17.43 -1.52 -8.12
CA LYS A 69 -18.44 -0.64 -7.52
C LYS A 69 -17.79 0.57 -6.86
N THR A 70 -18.52 1.68 -6.79
CA THR A 70 -18.02 2.91 -6.18
C THR A 70 -18.20 2.91 -4.66
N SER A 71 -17.45 3.76 -3.96
CA SER A 71 -17.61 4.00 -2.52
C SER A 71 -19.02 4.49 -2.17
N GLU A 72 -19.65 5.27 -3.05
CA GLU A 72 -20.99 5.82 -2.86
C GLU A 72 -22.02 4.69 -2.97
N PHE A 73 -21.89 3.83 -3.98
CA PHE A 73 -22.76 2.65 -4.13
C PHE A 73 -22.71 1.78 -2.87
N VAL A 74 -21.51 1.44 -2.39
CA VAL A 74 -21.36 0.60 -1.20
C VAL A 74 -21.89 1.30 0.05
N LYS A 75 -21.70 2.62 0.21
CA LYS A 75 -22.31 3.38 1.31
C LYS A 75 -23.83 3.29 1.29
N THR A 76 -24.46 3.43 0.13
CA THR A 76 -25.92 3.33 -0.03
C THR A 76 -26.42 1.91 0.28
N GLU A 77 -25.75 0.87 -0.25
CA GLU A 77 -26.10 -0.54 0.04
C GLU A 77 -25.99 -0.86 1.53
N LEU A 78 -24.99 -0.30 2.21
CA LEU A 78 -24.81 -0.44 3.66
C LEU A 78 -25.70 0.50 4.48
N ARG A 79 -26.53 1.33 3.83
CA ARG A 79 -27.39 2.37 4.44
C ARG A 79 -26.61 3.35 5.31
N MET A 80 -25.39 3.68 4.88
CA MET A 80 -24.49 4.61 5.57
C MET A 80 -24.49 6.00 4.94
N ASP A 81 -25.07 6.18 3.76
CA ASP A 81 -25.09 7.44 2.98
C ASP A 81 -25.78 8.60 3.69
N LYS A 82 -26.75 8.31 4.56
CA LYS A 82 -27.51 9.31 5.33
C LYS A 82 -27.01 9.52 6.77
N LEU A 83 -25.94 8.82 7.16
CA LEU A 83 -25.38 8.92 8.51
C LEU A 83 -24.48 10.16 8.60
N SER A 84 -24.52 10.84 9.76
CA SER A 84 -23.49 11.81 10.11
C SER A 84 -22.12 11.14 10.25
N ALA A 85 -21.05 11.93 10.21
CA ALA A 85 -19.69 11.40 10.40
C ALA A 85 -19.54 10.65 11.73
N GLU A 86 -20.17 11.14 12.80
CA GLU A 86 -20.18 10.51 14.12
C GLU A 86 -20.98 9.20 14.10
N ALA A 87 -22.18 9.20 13.49
CA ALA A 87 -23.01 8.00 13.41
C ALA A 87 -22.37 6.90 12.52
N MET A 88 -21.62 7.28 11.49
CA MET A 88 -20.84 6.35 10.67
C MET A 88 -19.81 5.59 11.50
N LYS A 89 -19.10 6.26 12.44
CA LYS A 89 -18.07 5.65 13.28
C LYS A 89 -18.63 4.54 14.18
N SER A 90 -19.89 4.66 14.59
CA SER A 90 -20.59 3.67 15.42
C SER A 90 -21.42 2.67 14.62
N SER A 91 -21.44 2.78 13.29
CA SER A 91 -22.24 1.87 12.45
C SER A 91 -21.65 0.46 12.48
N PRO A 92 -22.48 -0.58 12.73
CA PRO A 92 -22.01 -1.97 12.66
C PRO A 92 -21.58 -2.37 11.23
N ASN A 93 -22.06 -1.63 10.21
CA ASN A 93 -21.70 -1.87 8.82
C ASN A 93 -20.36 -1.24 8.41
N LEU A 94 -19.76 -0.40 9.28
CA LEU A 94 -18.48 0.25 9.02
C LEU A 94 -17.38 -0.76 8.74
N LYS A 95 -17.42 -1.94 9.38
CA LYS A 95 -16.42 -3.01 9.15
C LYS A 95 -16.41 -3.49 7.69
N TYR A 96 -17.57 -3.63 7.04
CA TYR A 96 -17.64 -4.06 5.65
C TYR A 96 -17.25 -2.95 4.69
N TYR A 97 -17.64 -1.71 5.00
CA TYR A 97 -17.21 -0.55 4.22
C TYR A 97 -15.69 -0.40 4.24
N ASN A 98 -15.09 -0.57 5.42
CA ASN A 98 -13.65 -0.49 5.60
C ASN A 98 -12.91 -1.58 4.83
N GLU A 99 -13.41 -2.81 4.87
CA GLU A 99 -12.86 -3.93 4.10
C GLU A 99 -12.99 -3.71 2.60
N PHE A 100 -14.13 -3.20 2.14
CA PHE A 100 -14.35 -2.85 0.74
C PHE A 100 -13.30 -1.85 0.27
N LEU A 101 -13.11 -0.73 0.99
CA LEU A 101 -12.12 0.27 0.62
C LEU A 101 -10.71 -0.30 0.64
N SER A 102 -10.34 -1.07 1.68
CA SER A 102 -9.00 -1.66 1.74
C SER A 102 -8.70 -2.57 0.54
N LYS A 103 -9.64 -3.45 0.16
CA LYS A 103 -9.48 -4.28 -1.04
C LYS A 103 -9.48 -3.47 -2.33
N ALA A 104 -10.35 -2.46 -2.42
CA ALA A 104 -10.46 -1.62 -3.61
C ALA A 104 -9.16 -0.83 -3.85
N THR A 105 -8.43 -0.41 -2.81
CA THR A 105 -7.15 0.32 -2.98
C THR A 105 -6.10 -0.50 -3.74
N ASN A 106 -6.02 -1.81 -3.49
CA ASN A 106 -5.13 -2.70 -4.23
C ASN A 106 -5.58 -2.82 -5.70
N GLU A 107 -6.88 -3.01 -5.94
CA GLU A 107 -7.40 -3.10 -7.31
C GLU A 107 -7.26 -1.78 -8.08
N TRP A 108 -7.42 -0.62 -7.43
CA TRP A 108 -7.14 0.68 -8.05
C TRP A 108 -5.68 0.84 -8.42
N ALA A 109 -4.77 0.42 -7.54
CA ALA A 109 -3.34 0.40 -7.86
C ALA A 109 -3.06 -0.52 -9.04
N LYS A 110 -3.59 -1.76 -9.06
CA LYS A 110 -3.48 -2.70 -10.20
C LYS A 110 -4.16 -2.25 -11.49
N ALA A 111 -5.18 -1.39 -11.41
CA ALA A 111 -5.82 -0.75 -12.55
C ALA A 111 -5.07 0.49 -13.03
N GLY A 112 -4.26 1.11 -12.17
CA GLY A 112 -3.34 2.19 -12.55
C GLY A 112 -4.02 3.53 -12.42
N LYS A 113 -5.00 3.58 -11.52
CA LYS A 113 -5.78 4.76 -11.23
C LYS A 113 -4.85 5.89 -10.79
N SER A 114 -5.13 7.10 -11.26
CA SER A 114 -4.30 8.25 -10.90
C SER A 114 -4.47 8.60 -9.42
N ILE A 115 -3.48 9.29 -8.85
CA ILE A 115 -3.53 9.78 -7.46
C ILE A 115 -4.74 10.71 -7.28
N ASP A 116 -5.02 11.57 -8.25
CA ASP A 116 -6.14 12.51 -8.20
C ASP A 116 -7.50 11.81 -8.29
N ASP A 117 -7.60 10.78 -9.12
CA ASP A 117 -8.79 9.95 -9.20
C ASP A 117 -9.11 9.24 -7.88
N VAL A 118 -8.10 8.75 -7.18
CA VAL A 118 -8.28 8.10 -5.87
C VAL A 118 -8.63 9.14 -4.81
N LYS A 119 -7.98 10.32 -4.82
CA LYS A 119 -8.39 11.43 -3.95
C LYS A 119 -9.85 11.78 -4.17
N LYS A 120 -10.32 11.88 -5.42
CA LYS A 120 -11.72 12.14 -5.75
C LYS A 120 -12.66 11.06 -5.22
N ILE A 121 -12.32 9.78 -5.39
CA ILE A 121 -13.12 8.67 -4.83
C ILE A 121 -13.21 8.76 -3.30
N LEU A 122 -12.11 9.14 -2.65
CA LEU A 122 -12.05 9.25 -1.20
C LEU A 122 -12.63 10.58 -0.67
N GLY A 123 -13.09 11.48 -1.56
CA GLY A 123 -13.59 12.81 -1.21
C GLY A 123 -12.51 13.74 -0.65
N MET A 124 -11.31 13.67 -1.21
CA MET A 124 -10.09 14.35 -0.74
C MET A 124 -9.53 15.35 -1.76
N GLU A 125 -10.17 15.55 -2.90
CA GLU A 125 -9.66 16.33 -4.03
C GLU A 125 -9.52 17.84 -3.75
N LYS A 126 -10.25 18.36 -2.76
CA LYS A 126 -10.19 19.76 -2.32
C LYS A 126 -9.40 19.97 -1.03
N LEU A 127 -8.83 18.91 -0.46
CA LEU A 127 -8.12 18.97 0.80
C LEU A 127 -6.67 19.41 0.58
N SER A 128 -6.16 20.26 1.47
CA SER A 128 -4.73 20.56 1.54
C SER A 128 -3.93 19.30 1.94
N ALA A 129 -2.61 19.32 1.73
CA ALA A 129 -1.75 18.20 2.08
C ALA A 129 -1.85 17.80 3.57
N ASP A 130 -2.04 18.76 4.46
CA ASP A 130 -2.20 18.48 5.89
C ASP A 130 -3.61 18.03 6.24
N ALA A 131 -4.65 18.59 5.61
CA ALA A 131 -6.02 18.12 5.77
C ALA A 131 -6.22 16.67 5.25
N ILE A 132 -5.46 16.27 4.23
CA ILE A 132 -5.41 14.89 3.74
C ILE A 132 -4.97 13.93 4.84
N LYS A 133 -3.94 14.27 5.63
CA LYS A 133 -3.40 13.41 6.69
C LYS A 133 -4.37 13.23 7.85
N THR A 134 -5.21 14.24 8.12
CA THR A 134 -6.22 14.21 9.18
C THR A 134 -7.56 13.62 8.71
N SER A 135 -7.71 13.34 7.41
CA SER A 135 -8.93 12.75 6.86
C SER A 135 -9.16 11.34 7.40
N ALA A 136 -10.42 11.01 7.70
CA ALA A 136 -10.81 9.65 8.08
C ALA A 136 -10.47 8.60 7.01
N ASN A 137 -10.36 9.02 5.75
CA ASN A 137 -10.02 8.18 4.61
C ASN A 137 -8.51 8.12 4.32
N TYR A 138 -7.66 8.81 5.10
CA TYR A 138 -6.21 8.86 4.87
C TYR A 138 -5.59 7.46 4.84
N LYS A 139 -6.01 6.55 5.72
CA LYS A 139 -5.51 5.16 5.73
C LYS A 139 -5.67 4.44 4.40
N TYR A 140 -6.78 4.67 3.68
CA TYR A 140 -7.02 4.06 2.37
C TYR A 140 -6.18 4.70 1.28
N TYR A 141 -6.01 6.02 1.33
CA TYR A 141 -5.06 6.71 0.46
C TYR A 141 -3.64 6.18 0.69
N ASP A 142 -3.23 6.00 1.94
CA ASP A 142 -1.92 5.48 2.31
C ASP A 142 -1.70 4.04 1.81
N GLU A 143 -2.69 3.17 1.97
CA GLU A 143 -2.71 1.82 1.41
C GLU A 143 -2.57 1.83 -0.12
N PHE A 144 -3.38 2.65 -0.81
CA PHE A 144 -3.31 2.81 -2.26
C PHE A 144 -1.92 3.25 -2.74
N MET A 145 -1.32 4.25 -2.09
CA MET A 145 0.03 4.72 -2.42
C MET A 145 1.08 3.64 -2.18
N GLY A 146 0.91 2.86 -1.11
CA GLY A 146 1.74 1.69 -0.81
C GLY A 146 1.68 0.60 -1.89
N TRP A 147 0.49 0.32 -2.44
CA TRP A 147 0.31 -0.62 -3.56
C TRP A 147 0.79 -0.03 -4.90
N SER A 148 0.62 1.28 -5.08
CA SER A 148 1.10 1.98 -6.28
C SER A 148 2.62 1.91 -6.40
N ALA A 149 3.35 2.08 -5.29
CA ALA A 149 4.80 1.91 -5.27
C ALA A 149 5.25 0.50 -5.73
N LEU A 150 4.53 -0.56 -5.29
CA LEU A 150 4.78 -1.94 -5.71
C LEU A 150 4.57 -2.10 -7.22
N ARG A 151 3.44 -1.59 -7.70
CA ARG A 151 3.14 -1.61 -9.13
C ARG A 151 4.17 -0.85 -9.95
N TRP A 152 4.59 0.34 -9.54
CA TRP A 152 5.55 1.14 -10.32
C TRP A 152 6.88 0.42 -10.55
N VAL A 153 7.29 -0.44 -9.62
CA VAL A 153 8.42 -1.36 -9.81
C VAL A 153 8.10 -2.41 -10.87
N GLY A 154 6.95 -3.08 -10.75
CA GLY A 154 6.50 -4.10 -11.71
C GLY A 154 6.31 -3.57 -13.14
N ASP A 155 5.81 -2.34 -13.27
CA ASP A 155 5.65 -1.62 -14.54
C ASP A 155 6.98 -1.06 -15.08
N GLY A 156 8.07 -1.15 -14.30
CA GLY A 156 9.38 -0.66 -14.71
C GLY A 156 9.51 0.87 -14.78
N LYS A 157 8.60 1.65 -14.18
CA LYS A 157 8.60 3.12 -14.23
C LYS A 157 9.96 3.72 -13.88
N SER A 158 10.38 4.79 -14.55
CA SER A 158 11.65 5.44 -14.24
C SER A 158 11.62 6.14 -12.87
N ILE A 159 12.79 6.42 -12.30
CA ILE A 159 12.90 7.19 -11.05
C ILE A 159 12.29 8.58 -11.23
N ASP A 160 12.52 9.22 -12.38
CA ASP A 160 12.01 10.57 -12.65
C ASP A 160 10.50 10.58 -12.84
N ASP A 161 9.91 9.54 -13.47
CA ASP A 161 8.46 9.41 -13.56
C ASP A 161 7.81 9.30 -12.19
N VAL A 162 8.40 8.50 -11.29
CA VAL A 162 7.90 8.36 -9.92
C VAL A 162 8.05 9.67 -9.14
N LYS A 163 9.17 10.39 -9.30
CA LYS A 163 9.32 11.72 -8.68
C LYS A 163 8.25 12.69 -9.17
N LYS A 164 7.97 12.74 -10.47
CA LYS A 164 6.91 13.58 -11.06
C LYS A 164 5.53 13.20 -10.51
N LEU A 165 5.20 11.90 -10.48
CA LEU A 165 3.94 11.40 -9.91
C LEU A 165 3.77 11.79 -8.44
N LEU A 166 4.85 11.84 -7.68
CA LEU A 166 4.85 12.23 -6.27
C LEU A 166 4.98 13.75 -6.04
N GLY A 167 5.13 14.55 -7.11
CA GLY A 167 5.38 15.99 -7.02
C GLY A 167 6.71 16.33 -6.33
N MET A 168 7.75 15.54 -6.58
CA MET A 168 9.06 15.64 -5.94
C MET A 168 10.20 16.01 -6.90
N ASP A 169 9.92 16.17 -8.19
CA ASP A 169 10.91 16.37 -9.26
C ASP A 169 11.60 17.75 -9.21
N THR A 170 10.96 18.76 -8.63
CA THR A 170 11.51 20.13 -8.49
C THR A 170 12.10 20.42 -7.11
N LEU A 171 12.10 19.44 -6.20
CA LEU A 171 12.54 19.65 -4.83
C LEU A 171 14.07 19.66 -4.70
N THR A 172 14.59 20.54 -3.85
CA THR A 172 15.99 20.46 -3.40
C THR A 172 16.23 19.17 -2.60
N THR A 173 17.48 18.73 -2.47
CA THR A 173 17.84 17.53 -1.68
C THR A 173 17.25 17.55 -0.26
N ALA A 174 17.31 18.70 0.43
CA ALA A 174 16.80 18.83 1.79
C ALA A 174 15.26 18.70 1.82
N ALA A 175 14.57 19.42 0.93
CA ALA A 175 13.11 19.36 0.82
C ALA A 175 12.62 17.98 0.38
N PHE A 176 13.39 17.29 -0.48
CA PHE A 176 13.07 15.95 -0.98
C PHE A 176 12.93 14.93 0.16
N LYS A 177 13.87 14.94 1.11
CA LYS A 177 13.87 14.01 2.26
C LYS A 177 12.77 14.31 3.29
N LEU A 178 12.35 15.57 3.39
CA LEU A 178 11.30 16.01 4.32
C LEU A 178 9.90 15.97 3.72
N ASN A 179 9.76 15.70 2.42
CA ASN A 179 8.47 15.66 1.75
C ASN A 179 7.62 14.49 2.29
N ALA A 180 6.31 14.73 2.50
CA ALA A 180 5.39 13.72 3.01
C ALA A 180 5.28 12.47 2.11
N ASN A 181 5.52 12.62 0.80
CA ASN A 181 5.51 11.53 -0.17
C ASN A 181 6.84 10.75 -0.22
N PHE A 182 7.89 11.22 0.47
CA PHE A 182 9.19 10.54 0.50
C PHE A 182 9.07 9.08 0.95
N LYS A 183 8.15 8.76 1.87
CA LYS A 183 7.93 7.37 2.30
C LYS A 183 7.51 6.42 1.17
N TYR A 184 6.76 6.92 0.18
CA TYR A 184 6.35 6.11 -0.97
C TYR A 184 7.48 5.98 -2.00
N TYR A 185 8.26 7.06 -2.17
CA TYR A 185 9.49 7.01 -2.96
C TYR A 185 10.50 6.02 -2.36
N ASP A 186 10.71 6.06 -1.04
CA ASP A 186 11.62 5.17 -0.32
C ASP A 186 11.18 3.71 -0.44
N LYS A 187 9.87 3.45 -0.35
CA LYS A 187 9.30 2.12 -0.62
C LYS A 187 9.60 1.68 -2.06
N PHE A 188 9.29 2.50 -3.06
CA PHE A 188 9.58 2.22 -4.48
C PHE A 188 11.06 1.88 -4.70
N MET A 189 11.97 2.72 -4.18
CA MET A 189 13.41 2.55 -4.36
C MET A 189 13.94 1.30 -3.65
N THR A 190 13.49 1.01 -2.42
CA THR A 190 13.89 -0.20 -1.68
C THR A 190 13.53 -1.47 -2.45
N MET A 191 12.32 -1.52 -3.02
CA MET A 191 11.89 -2.66 -3.84
C MET A 191 12.67 -2.76 -5.15
N ARG A 192 13.01 -1.60 -5.75
CA ARG A 192 13.82 -1.56 -6.97
C ARG A 192 15.24 -2.08 -6.74
N VAL A 193 15.85 -1.75 -5.59
CA VAL A 193 17.15 -2.30 -5.18
C VAL A 193 17.09 -3.84 -5.10
N GLY A 194 16.04 -4.40 -4.48
CA GLY A 194 15.83 -5.84 -4.46
C GLY A 194 15.72 -6.45 -5.87
N GLY A 195 15.00 -5.78 -6.77
CA GLY A 195 14.92 -6.19 -8.17
C GLY A 195 16.26 -6.14 -8.92
N TRP A 196 17.10 -5.14 -8.65
CA TRP A 196 18.44 -5.04 -9.24
C TRP A 196 19.38 -6.14 -8.75
N LEU A 197 19.32 -6.48 -7.45
CA LEU A 197 20.08 -7.60 -6.88
C LEU A 197 19.67 -8.93 -7.55
N ASN A 198 18.36 -9.17 -7.67
CA ASN A 198 17.84 -10.41 -8.25
C ASN A 198 18.09 -10.54 -9.76
N SER A 199 18.16 -9.41 -10.48
CA SER A 199 18.42 -9.40 -11.93
C SER A 199 19.91 -9.36 -12.28
N GLY A 200 20.80 -9.36 -11.27
CA GLY A 200 22.24 -9.39 -11.49
C GLY A 200 22.80 -8.08 -12.07
N LYS A 201 22.13 -6.94 -11.88
CA LYS A 201 22.64 -5.63 -12.30
C LYS A 201 24.05 -5.39 -11.73
N THR A 202 24.89 -4.71 -12.50
CA THR A 202 26.25 -4.35 -12.06
C THR A 202 26.23 -3.08 -11.19
N THR A 203 27.32 -2.83 -10.47
CA THR A 203 27.53 -1.60 -9.70
C THR A 203 27.45 -0.35 -10.60
N ASP A 204 28.02 -0.42 -11.81
CA ASP A 204 27.98 0.67 -12.79
C ASP A 204 26.56 0.90 -13.33
N ASP A 205 25.81 -0.16 -13.65
CA ASP A 205 24.42 -0.05 -14.09
C ASP A 205 23.58 0.70 -13.05
N VAL A 206 23.68 0.31 -11.78
CA VAL A 206 22.90 0.92 -10.70
C VAL A 206 23.34 2.36 -10.45
N LYS A 207 24.65 2.64 -10.49
CA LYS A 207 25.17 3.99 -10.36
C LYS A 207 24.60 4.92 -11.43
N LYS A 208 24.55 4.47 -12.69
CA LYS A 208 23.94 5.20 -13.81
C LYS A 208 22.43 5.34 -13.66
N LEU A 209 21.72 4.28 -13.28
CA LEU A 209 20.26 4.31 -13.05
C LEU A 209 19.86 5.29 -11.94
N LEU A 210 20.72 5.49 -10.95
CA LEU A 210 20.52 6.45 -9.86
C LEU A 210 20.97 7.88 -10.21
N GLY A 211 21.58 8.08 -11.39
CA GLY A 211 22.16 9.36 -11.82
C GLY A 211 23.38 9.79 -11.01
N LEU A 212 24.17 8.82 -10.53
CA LEU A 212 25.35 9.06 -9.67
C LEU A 212 26.67 8.94 -10.44
N ASP A 213 26.65 8.44 -11.68
CA ASP A 213 27.82 8.14 -12.50
C ASP A 213 28.58 9.40 -12.95
N THR A 214 27.87 10.51 -13.11
CA THR A 214 28.44 11.82 -13.51
C THR A 214 28.80 12.72 -12.33
N LEU A 215 28.50 12.31 -11.09
CA LEU A 215 28.73 13.13 -9.91
C LEU A 215 30.14 12.91 -9.34
N SER A 216 30.74 13.98 -8.81
CA SER A 216 31.93 13.83 -7.97
C SER A 216 31.58 13.08 -6.67
N ALA A 217 32.59 12.51 -6.00
CA ALA A 217 32.37 11.75 -4.77
C ALA A 217 31.65 12.57 -3.68
N ASP A 218 31.97 13.85 -3.54
CA ASP A 218 31.35 14.71 -2.52
C ASP A 218 29.92 15.12 -2.89
N VAL A 219 29.65 15.38 -4.17
CA VAL A 219 28.28 15.64 -4.64
C VAL A 219 27.41 14.37 -4.54
N MET A 220 27.99 13.20 -4.81
CA MET A 220 27.31 11.92 -4.68
C MET A 220 26.85 11.65 -3.24
N LYS A 221 27.67 11.95 -2.22
CA LYS A 221 27.29 11.81 -0.79
C LYS A 221 26.08 12.66 -0.41
N LEU A 222 25.88 13.79 -1.10
CA LEU A 222 24.74 14.67 -0.86
C LEU A 222 23.48 14.23 -1.63
N SER A 223 23.61 13.35 -2.63
CA SER A 223 22.46 12.89 -3.41
C SER A 223 21.43 12.16 -2.53
N PRO A 224 20.12 12.41 -2.69
CA PRO A 224 19.09 11.62 -2.01
C PRO A 224 19.12 10.13 -2.42
N ASN A 225 19.73 9.82 -3.56
CA ASN A 225 19.81 8.47 -4.10
C ASN A 225 20.98 7.65 -3.55
N VAL A 226 21.95 8.26 -2.85
CA VAL A 226 23.16 7.57 -2.37
C VAL A 226 22.82 6.42 -1.41
N LYS A 227 21.80 6.60 -0.57
CA LYS A 227 21.31 5.56 0.35
C LYS A 227 20.95 4.26 -0.39
N TYR A 228 20.32 4.36 -1.58
CA TYR A 228 19.92 3.17 -2.33
C TYR A 228 21.08 2.51 -3.06
N TYR A 229 22.10 3.29 -3.46
CA TYR A 229 23.36 2.75 -3.94
C TYR A 229 24.06 1.97 -2.83
N ASP A 230 24.15 2.54 -1.63
CA ASP A 230 24.73 1.89 -0.45
C ASP A 230 24.00 0.59 -0.10
N GLN A 231 22.66 0.60 -0.11
CA GLN A 231 21.84 -0.60 0.10
C GLN A 231 22.11 -1.67 -0.96
N PHE A 232 22.22 -1.28 -2.24
CA PHE A 232 22.56 -2.19 -3.32
C PHE A 232 23.95 -2.81 -3.13
N LEU A 233 24.97 -2.00 -2.82
CA LEU A 233 26.33 -2.49 -2.58
C LEU A 233 26.39 -3.46 -1.40
N ALA A 234 25.75 -3.11 -0.27
CA ALA A 234 25.67 -4.00 0.89
C ALA A 234 25.02 -5.36 0.53
N GLY A 235 23.88 -5.33 -0.18
CA GLY A 235 23.21 -6.56 -0.63
C GLY A 235 24.06 -7.39 -1.61
N ARG A 236 24.84 -6.72 -2.48
CA ARG A 236 25.69 -7.36 -3.50
C ARG A 236 26.87 -8.10 -2.88
N VAL A 237 27.57 -7.48 -1.94
CA VAL A 237 28.82 -8.01 -1.38
C VAL A 237 28.61 -9.10 -0.32
N ASN A 238 27.43 -9.17 0.29
CA ASN A 238 27.15 -10.09 1.42
C ASN A 238 27.52 -11.55 1.13
N ASN A 239 27.31 -12.01 -0.11
CA ASN A 239 27.53 -13.41 -0.52
C ASN A 239 28.81 -13.63 -1.34
N MET A 240 29.71 -12.63 -1.42
CA MET A 240 30.93 -12.71 -2.23
C MET A 240 32.14 -13.17 -1.43
N SER A 241 33.20 -13.65 -2.09
CA SER A 241 34.50 -13.85 -1.45
C SER A 241 35.20 -12.51 -1.20
N VAL A 242 36.20 -12.44 -0.31
CA VAL A 242 36.92 -11.19 -0.01
C VAL A 242 37.58 -10.60 -1.27
N ASP A 243 38.16 -11.46 -2.11
CA ASP A 243 38.84 -11.03 -3.33
C ASP A 243 37.84 -10.53 -4.39
N ASP A 244 36.69 -11.20 -4.51
CA ASP A 244 35.62 -10.77 -5.41
C ASP A 244 35.03 -9.42 -4.98
N VAL A 245 34.91 -9.15 -3.67
CA VAL A 245 34.40 -7.86 -3.17
C VAL A 245 35.32 -6.70 -3.58
N LYS A 246 36.64 -6.85 -3.49
CA LYS A 246 37.55 -5.77 -3.94
C LYS A 246 37.34 -5.45 -5.41
N LYS A 247 37.22 -6.48 -6.25
CA LYS A 247 37.01 -6.34 -7.69
C LYS A 247 35.64 -5.73 -8.00
N GLU A 248 34.57 -6.21 -7.38
CA GLU A 248 33.20 -5.72 -7.56
C GLU A 248 33.06 -4.24 -7.18
N LEU A 249 33.76 -3.82 -6.11
CA LEU A 249 33.75 -2.43 -5.64
C LEU A 249 34.70 -1.51 -6.43
N GLY A 250 35.45 -2.05 -7.42
CA GLY A 250 36.43 -1.31 -8.23
C GLY A 250 37.67 -0.87 -7.45
N LEU A 251 38.02 -1.60 -6.38
CA LEU A 251 39.12 -1.25 -5.47
C LEU A 251 40.41 -2.01 -5.75
N ASP A 252 40.36 -3.07 -6.56
CA ASP A 252 41.48 -3.98 -6.84
C ASP A 252 42.67 -3.28 -7.54
N LYS A 253 42.41 -2.24 -8.32
CA LYS A 253 43.43 -1.45 -9.03
C LYS A 253 43.85 -0.17 -8.32
N LEU A 254 43.27 0.13 -7.17
CA LEU A 254 43.53 1.38 -6.44
C LEU A 254 44.59 1.16 -5.35
N SER A 255 45.46 2.15 -5.19
CA SER A 255 46.47 2.18 -4.12
C SER A 255 46.59 3.59 -3.54
N GLY A 256 47.26 3.70 -2.38
CA GLY A 256 47.54 4.98 -1.73
C GLY A 256 46.30 5.85 -1.49
N GLU A 257 46.38 7.12 -1.88
CA GLU A 257 45.31 8.09 -1.66
C GLU A 257 44.06 7.82 -2.52
N ALA A 258 44.24 7.26 -3.72
CA ALA A 258 43.12 6.87 -4.59
C ALA A 258 42.24 5.81 -3.94
N PHE A 259 42.85 4.81 -3.28
CA PHE A 259 42.09 3.84 -2.47
C PHE A 259 41.43 4.50 -1.26
N ARG A 260 42.16 5.37 -0.53
CA ARG A 260 41.69 5.99 0.71
C ARG A 260 40.47 6.90 0.52
N SER A 261 40.39 7.57 -0.62
CA SER A 261 39.33 8.52 -0.99
C SER A 261 38.18 7.89 -1.78
N HIS A 262 38.30 6.62 -2.22
CA HIS A 262 37.28 5.98 -3.02
C HIS A 262 35.96 5.81 -2.25
N ILE A 263 34.83 6.13 -2.89
CA ILE A 263 33.52 6.12 -2.23
C ILE A 263 33.10 4.72 -1.76
N ASN A 264 33.49 3.68 -2.49
CA ASN A 264 33.17 2.30 -2.13
C ASN A 264 34.08 1.72 -1.04
N ARG A 265 35.11 2.46 -0.59
CA ARG A 265 36.06 2.00 0.44
C ARG A 265 35.33 1.61 1.73
N LYS A 266 34.35 2.40 2.15
CA LYS A 266 33.55 2.12 3.37
C LYS A 266 32.90 0.74 3.31
N HIS A 267 32.27 0.40 2.17
CA HIS A 267 31.59 -0.89 1.98
C HIS A 267 32.56 -2.08 2.07
N TYR A 268 33.80 -1.93 1.60
CA TYR A 268 34.83 -2.96 1.77
C TYR A 268 35.18 -3.18 3.25
N TYR A 269 35.35 -2.12 4.04
CA TYR A 269 35.63 -2.26 5.47
C TYR A 269 34.44 -2.77 6.28
N ASP A 270 33.22 -2.32 5.96
CA ASP A 270 31.99 -2.82 6.59
C ASP A 270 31.85 -4.34 6.33
N PHE A 271 32.13 -4.80 5.10
CA PHE A 271 32.17 -6.22 4.75
C PHE A 271 33.23 -7.00 5.53
N LEU A 272 34.47 -6.47 5.64
CA LEU A 272 35.52 -7.11 6.43
C LEU A 272 35.16 -7.20 7.91
N ALA A 273 34.53 -6.17 8.47
CA ALA A 273 34.13 -6.14 9.87
C ALA A 273 33.11 -7.23 10.22
N LEU A 274 32.18 -7.54 9.31
CA LEU A 274 31.18 -8.60 9.50
C LEU A 274 31.73 -10.04 9.41
N ARG A 275 32.94 -10.22 8.88
CA ARG A 275 33.56 -11.55 8.66
C ARG A 275 34.77 -11.83 9.53
N LYS A 276 35.17 -10.89 10.38
CA LYS A 276 36.17 -11.22 11.40
C LYS A 276 35.53 -12.26 12.32
N PRO A 277 36.13 -13.44 12.49
CA PRO A 277 35.73 -14.32 13.59
C PRO A 277 35.92 -13.53 14.89
N ASP A 278 34.96 -13.61 15.81
CA ASP A 278 35.17 -13.17 17.19
C ASP A 278 36.43 -13.87 17.69
N VAL A 279 37.51 -13.11 17.86
CA VAL A 279 38.80 -13.58 18.38
C VAL A 279 38.75 -13.59 19.90
#